data_AF-A0A381DGV2-F1
#
_entry.id   AF-A0A381DGV2-F1
#
_cell.length_a   1.000
_cell.length_b   1.000
_cell.length_c   1.000
_cell.angle_alpha   90.00
_cell.angle_beta   90.00
_cell.angle_gamma   90.00
#
_symmetry.space_group_name_H-M   'P 1'
#
loop_
_entity.id
_entity.type
_entity.pdbx_description
1 polymer ?
#
loop_
_entity_poly.entity_id
_entity_poly.type
_entity_poly.pdbx_seq_one_letter_code
_entity_poly.pdbx_strand_id
1 'polypeptide(L)'
;MIYFKAPKDFKNSDIFKKSLRSTDALFIDDNHYIAMLIGTDWNGALEVLSGIQSFFDDYKYDNIVCYPDDGKDGETLMNNLQDIIIDNYGIALDMLKIKS
;
A
#
# COMPACT_ATOMS: atom_id res chain seq x y z
N MET A 1 -2.86 -5.80 -2.12
CA MET A 1 -2.72 -4.51 -1.42
C MET A 1 -1.35 -3.94 -1.73
N ILE A 2 -1.24 -2.62 -1.79
CA ILE A 2 0.05 -1.94 -1.97
C ILE A 2 0.26 -0.94 -0.84
N TYR A 3 1.52 -0.70 -0.48
CA TYR A 3 1.91 0.39 0.41
C TYR A 3 2.87 1.36 -0.29
N PHE A 4 2.68 2.64 -0.01
CA PHE A 4 3.63 3.68 -0.40
C PHE A 4 3.73 4.77 0.67
N LYS A 5 4.88 5.43 0.69
CA LYS A 5 5.16 6.55 1.59
C LYS A 5 5.29 7.81 0.76
N ALA A 6 4.46 8.81 1.02
CA ALA A 6 4.59 10.12 0.37
C ALA A 6 5.65 10.97 1.09
N PRO A 7 6.22 11.98 0.42
CA PRO A 7 6.96 13.05 1.09
C PRO A 7 6.11 13.70 2.19
N LYS A 8 6.72 14.06 3.33
CA LYS A 8 6.00 14.62 4.49
C LYS A 8 5.29 15.95 4.21
N ASP A 9 5.78 16.69 3.22
CA ASP A 9 5.24 17.96 2.77
C ASP A 9 4.15 17.81 1.68
N PHE A 10 3.93 16.59 1.18
CA PHE A 10 2.86 16.31 0.22
C PHE A 10 1.49 16.39 0.90
N LYS A 11 0.64 17.33 0.46
CA LYS A 11 -0.67 17.60 1.08
C LYS A 11 -1.88 17.14 0.26
N ASN A 12 -1.70 16.73 -1.00
CA ASN A 12 -2.81 16.49 -1.91
C ASN A 12 -3.16 15.00 -2.03
N SER A 13 -3.52 14.36 -0.92
CA SER A 13 -3.87 12.92 -0.91
C SER A 13 -5.09 12.57 -1.78
N ASP A 14 -5.94 13.54 -2.08
CA ASP A 14 -7.12 13.36 -2.93
C ASP A 14 -6.79 12.99 -4.37
N ILE A 15 -5.56 13.26 -4.85
CA ILE A 15 -5.14 12.81 -6.17
C ILE A 15 -5.15 11.27 -6.26
N PHE A 16 -4.72 10.57 -5.20
CA PHE A 16 -4.69 9.11 -5.18
C PHE A 16 -6.10 8.53 -5.09
N LYS A 17 -6.96 9.13 -4.26
CA LYS A 17 -8.38 8.71 -4.17
C LYS A 17 -9.09 8.80 -5.52
N LYS A 18 -8.80 9.83 -6.31
CA LYS A 18 -9.41 10.03 -7.64
C LYS A 18 -8.87 9.06 -8.70
N SER A 19 -7.66 8.54 -8.52
CA SER A 19 -7.03 7.59 -9.44
C SER A 19 -7.47 6.14 -9.20
N LEU A 20 -8.01 5.84 -8.02
CA LEU A 20 -8.48 4.51 -7.64
C LEU A 20 -9.90 4.23 -8.16
N ARG A 21 -10.21 2.95 -8.41
CA ARG A 21 -11.56 2.54 -8.82
C ARG A 21 -12.52 2.65 -7.64
N SER A 22 -13.82 2.69 -7.91
CA SER A 22 -14.85 2.74 -6.84
C SER A 22 -14.86 1.51 -5.93
N THR A 23 -14.30 0.39 -6.40
CA THR A 23 -14.14 -0.85 -5.63
C THR A 23 -12.90 -0.87 -4.77
N ASP A 24 -11.93 0.00 -5.06
CA ASP A 24 -10.68 0.07 -4.34
C ASP A 24 -10.85 0.89 -3.06
N ALA A 25 -10.00 0.62 -2.06
CA ALA A 25 -9.98 1.38 -0.82
C ALA A 25 -8.61 2.00 -0.58
N LEU A 26 -8.58 3.21 -0.01
CA LEU A 26 -7.35 3.90 0.38
C LEU A 26 -7.40 4.23 1.87
N PHE A 27 -6.39 3.76 2.60
CA PHE A 27 -6.15 4.03 4.00
C PHE A 27 -4.95 4.96 4.12
N ILE A 28 -5.05 5.98 4.98
CA ILE A 28 -4.05 7.04 5.11
C ILE A 28 -3.80 7.32 6.59
N ASP A 29 -2.54 7.34 6.98
CA ASP A 29 -2.08 7.83 8.29
C ASP A 29 -0.82 8.67 8.08
N ASP A 30 -0.90 9.97 8.38
CA ASP A 30 0.12 10.97 8.04
C ASP A 30 0.57 10.88 6.57
N ASN A 31 1.81 10.45 6.31
CA ASN A 31 2.38 10.28 4.97
C ASN A 31 2.47 8.81 4.53
N HIS A 32 1.79 7.91 5.23
CA HIS A 32 1.71 6.48 4.95
C HIS A 32 0.38 6.12 4.29
N TYR A 33 0.45 5.41 3.18
CA TYR A 33 -0.72 5.09 2.36
C TYR A 33 -0.77 3.60 2.08
N ILE A 34 -1.96 3.01 2.23
CA ILE A 34 -2.24 1.62 1.86
C ILE A 34 -3.43 1.62 0.91
N ALA A 35 -3.24 1.05 -0.27
CA ALA A 35 -4.34 0.86 -1.22
C ALA A 35 -4.69 -0.63 -1.35
N MET A 36 -5.98 -0.93 -1.19
CA MET A 36 -6.56 -2.23 -1.46
C MET A 36 -7.14 -2.20 -2.88
N LEU A 37 -6.52 -2.93 -3.80
CA LEU A 37 -6.88 -2.99 -5.21
C LEU A 37 -7.70 -4.25 -5.48
N ILE A 38 -9.01 -4.12 -5.68
CA ILE A 38 -9.91 -5.28 -5.81
C ILE A 38 -9.90 -5.80 -7.25
N GLY A 39 -9.73 -7.11 -7.41
CA GLY A 39 -9.66 -7.76 -8.73
C GLY A 39 -8.41 -7.40 -9.54
N THR A 40 -7.33 -7.07 -8.83
CA THR A 40 -6.04 -6.67 -9.42
C THR A 40 -4.99 -7.74 -9.11
N ASP A 41 -4.29 -8.20 -10.13
CA ASP A 41 -3.18 -9.16 -10.01
C ASP A 41 -1.86 -8.45 -9.64
N TRP A 42 -0.79 -9.23 -9.54
CA TRP A 42 0.54 -8.72 -9.22
C TRP A 42 1.00 -7.62 -10.19
N ASN A 43 0.84 -7.84 -11.50
CA ASN A 43 1.33 -6.91 -12.51
C ASN A 43 0.56 -5.58 -12.46
N GLY A 44 -0.76 -5.63 -12.32
CA GLY A 44 -1.57 -4.43 -12.15
C GLY A 44 -1.24 -3.67 -10.87
N ALA A 45 -0.98 -4.38 -9.76
CA ALA A 45 -0.55 -3.76 -8.51
C ALA A 45 0.83 -3.09 -8.65
N LEU A 46 1.76 -3.73 -9.35
CA LEU A 46 3.08 -3.23 -9.65
C LEU A 46 3.05 -1.98 -10.53
N GLU A 47 2.20 -1.96 -11.57
CA GLU A 47 2.01 -0.78 -12.43
C GLU A 47 1.48 0.42 -11.63
N VAL A 48 0.48 0.20 -10.77
CA VAL A 48 -0.07 1.25 -9.91
C VAL A 48 1.00 1.79 -8.96
N LEU A 49 1.73 0.89 -8.27
CA LEU A 49 2.78 1.30 -7.35
C LEU A 49 3.90 2.04 -8.08
N SER A 50 4.35 1.55 -9.24
CA SER A 50 5.39 2.19 -10.05
C SER A 50 4.98 3.57 -10.54
N GLY A 51 3.71 3.76 -10.90
CA GLY A 51 3.18 5.08 -11.27
C GLY A 51 3.23 6.08 -10.11
N ILE A 52 2.93 5.62 -8.88
CA ILE A 52 3.00 6.45 -7.68
C ILE A 52 4.45 6.78 -7.32
N GLN A 53 5.34 5.79 -7.39
CA GLN A 53 6.77 5.97 -7.17
C GLN A 53 7.37 6.95 -8.18
N SER A 54 6.98 6.83 -9.46
CA SER A 54 7.36 7.76 -10.52
C SER A 54 6.91 9.19 -10.23
N PHE A 55 5.67 9.35 -9.76
CA PHE A 55 5.14 10.65 -9.39
C PHE A 55 5.96 11.36 -8.29
N PHE A 56 6.57 10.59 -7.39
CA PHE A 56 7.43 11.10 -6.32
C PHE A 56 8.93 11.04 -6.60
N ASP A 57 9.35 10.52 -7.76
CA ASP A 57 10.75 10.20 -8.06
C ASP A 57 11.39 9.30 -6.97
N ASP A 58 10.62 8.32 -6.45
CA ASP A 58 11.04 7.45 -5.34
C ASP A 58 10.77 5.96 -5.61
N TYR A 59 11.66 5.33 -6.37
CA TYR A 59 11.63 3.90 -6.68
C TYR A 59 12.47 3.10 -5.70
N LYS A 60 11.96 2.85 -4.50
CA LYS A 60 12.70 2.08 -3.49
C LYS A 60 12.29 0.63 -3.36
N TYR A 61 11.01 0.38 -3.14
CA TYR A 61 10.54 -0.93 -2.68
C TYR A 61 9.18 -1.29 -3.25
N ASP A 62 9.05 -2.55 -3.68
CA ASP A 62 7.79 -3.14 -4.13
C ASP A 62 7.01 -3.67 -2.92
N ASN A 63 6.31 -2.78 -2.22
CA ASN A 63 5.52 -3.15 -1.05
C ASN A 63 4.13 -3.64 -1.48
N ILE A 64 4.07 -4.89 -1.95
CA ILE A 64 2.86 -5.51 -2.53
C ILE A 64 2.59 -6.83 -1.82
N VAL A 65 1.32 -7.10 -1.52
CA VAL A 65 0.83 -8.43 -1.15
C VAL A 65 -0.41 -8.79 -1.96
N CYS A 66 -0.50 -10.02 -2.45
CA CYS A 66 -1.53 -10.50 -3.35
C CYS A 66 -2.33 -11.64 -2.73
N TYR A 67 -3.66 -11.58 -2.84
CA TYR A 67 -4.50 -12.74 -2.59
C TYR A 67 -4.54 -13.62 -3.85
N PRO A 68 -4.44 -14.96 -3.75
CA PRO A 68 -4.23 -15.75 -2.52
C PRO A 68 -2.75 -16.06 -2.21
N ASP A 69 -1.81 -15.60 -3.03
CA ASP A 69 -0.41 -16.03 -3.01
C ASP A 69 0.32 -15.67 -1.71
N ASP A 70 0.07 -14.47 -1.19
CA ASP A 70 0.66 -13.94 0.04
C ASP A 70 -0.29 -14.07 1.24
N GLY A 71 -1.41 -14.79 1.11
CA GLY A 71 -2.37 -14.95 2.20
C GLY A 71 -3.78 -15.24 1.71
N LYS A 72 -4.49 -16.08 2.45
CA LYS A 72 -5.85 -16.53 2.11
C LYS A 72 -6.95 -15.81 2.87
N ASP A 73 -6.57 -14.88 3.74
CA ASP A 73 -7.46 -14.07 4.56
C ASP A 73 -6.85 -12.68 4.80
N GLY A 74 -7.69 -11.75 5.24
CA GLY A 74 -7.29 -10.36 5.45
C GLY A 74 -6.23 -10.19 6.54
N GLU A 75 -6.30 -11.00 7.60
CA GLU A 75 -5.35 -10.95 8.72
C GLU A 75 -3.94 -11.31 8.24
N THR A 76 -3.80 -12.41 7.52
CA THR A 76 -2.53 -12.86 6.94
C THR A 76 -1.96 -11.82 5.99
N LEU A 77 -2.78 -11.25 5.10
CA LEU A 77 -2.34 -10.23 4.14
C LEU A 77 -1.89 -8.94 4.84
N MET A 78 -2.59 -8.52 5.90
CA MET A 78 -2.22 -7.34 6.69
C MET A 78 -0.91 -7.55 7.45
N ASN A 79 -0.73 -8.70 8.08
CA ASN A 79 0.51 -9.05 8.78
C ASN A 79 1.69 -9.14 7.80
N ASN A 80 1.52 -9.80 6.64
CA ASN A 80 2.58 -9.90 5.65
C ASN A 80 2.95 -8.54 5.05
N LEU A 81 1.97 -7.65 4.82
CA LEU A 81 2.27 -6.28 4.40
C LEU A 81 3.02 -5.51 5.50
N GLN A 82 2.65 -5.72 6.77
CA GLN A 82 3.32 -5.11 7.91
C GLN A 82 4.79 -5.55 8.00
N ASP A 83 5.07 -6.83 7.80
CA ASP A 83 6.42 -7.39 7.81
C ASP A 83 7.28 -6.80 6.69
N ILE A 84 6.75 -6.72 5.46
CA ILE A 84 7.44 -6.06 4.32
C ILE A 84 7.79 -4.60 4.65
N ILE A 85 6.87 -3.86 5.27
CA ILE A 85 7.09 -2.45 5.63
C ILE A 85 8.15 -2.33 6.74
N ILE A 86 8.17 -3.25 7.71
CA ILE A 86 9.20 -3.30 8.75
C ILE A 86 10.56 -3.57 8.12
N ASP A 87 10.66 -4.54 7.21
CA ASP A 87 11.92 -4.91 6.55
C ASP A 87 12.47 -3.77 5.69
N ASN A 88 11.60 -3.07 4.95
CA ASN A 88 11.99 -2.01 4.02
C ASN A 88 12.22 -0.65 4.68
N TYR A 89 11.48 -0.32 5.75
CA TYR A 89 11.48 1.02 6.34
C TYR A 89 11.80 1.05 7.84
N GLY A 90 11.85 -0.10 8.52
CA GLY A 90 12.09 -0.18 9.96
C GLY A 90 10.95 0.37 10.82
N ILE A 91 9.72 0.42 10.28
CA ILE A 91 8.56 1.01 10.97
C ILE A 91 7.40 0.02 11.05
N ALA A 92 6.69 0.05 12.17
CA ALA A 92 5.40 -0.62 12.35
C ALA A 92 4.27 0.41 12.21
N LEU A 93 3.22 0.11 11.47
CA LEU A 93 2.10 1.01 11.24
C LEU A 93 0.92 0.63 12.13
N ASP A 94 0.42 1.58 12.92
CA ASP A 94 -0.71 1.32 13.82
C ASP A 94 -1.98 0.89 13.06
N MET A 95 -2.16 1.38 11.83
CA MET A 95 -3.32 1.03 10.99
C MET A 95 -3.35 -0.45 10.55
N LEU A 96 -2.21 -1.15 10.64
CA LEU A 96 -2.10 -2.58 10.31
C LEU A 96 -2.15 -3.47 11.55
N LYS A 97 -2.12 -2.90 12.77
CA LYS A 97 -2.20 -3.69 14.00
C LYS A 97 -3.61 -4.27 14.16
N ILE A 98 -3.69 -5.59 14.17
CA ILE A 98 -4.90 -6.32 14.49
C ILE A 98 -5.04 -6.32 16.01
N LYS A 99 -6.11 -5.70 16.53
CA LYS A 99 -6.43 -5.78 17.96
C LYS A 99 -6.97 -7.17 18.26
N SER A 100 -6.24 -7.91 19.09
CA SER A 100 -6.68 -9.16 19.71
C SER A 100 -7.73 -8.94 20.80
#